data_AF-A3VM83-F1
#
_entry.id   AF-A3VM83-F1
#
_cell.length_a   1.000
_cell.length_b   1.000
_cell.length_c   1.000
_cell.angle_alpha   90.00
_cell.angle_beta   90.00
_cell.angle_gamma   90.00
#
_symmetry.space_group_name_H-M   'P 1'
#
loop_
_entity.id
_entity.type
_entity.pdbx_description
1 polymer ?
#
loop_
_entity_poly.entity_id
_entity_poly.type
_entity_poly.pdbx_seq_one_letter_code
_entity_poly.pdbx_strand_id
1 'polypeptide(L)'
;MQLCQDIRAGIIGRRDAQRSHDLSANLIQLWLTQFDRGELTNEEAEASVIAEYEVRIAALERKVGQLTMELDLAKKTPRMPTVNGSERSSVISGPAPAPSGGGAKP
;
A
#
# COMPACT_ATOMS: atom_id res chain seq x y z
N MET A 1 7.49 -6.68 -29.61
CA MET A 1 7.12 -8.07 -29.97
C MET A 1 8.35 -8.95 -30.22
N GLN A 2 8.76 -9.77 -29.24
CA GLN A 2 9.99 -10.60 -29.28
C GLN A 2 10.01 -11.62 -30.44
N LEU A 3 8.89 -12.30 -30.70
CA LEU A 3 8.81 -13.34 -31.73
C LEU A 3 9.16 -12.81 -33.14
N CYS A 4 8.67 -11.62 -33.50
CA CYS A 4 8.96 -11.02 -34.80
C CYS A 4 10.43 -10.59 -34.90
N GLN A 5 11.01 -10.09 -33.80
CA GLN A 5 12.43 -9.76 -33.70
C GLN A 5 13.30 -11.01 -33.91
N ASP A 6 12.98 -12.11 -33.24
CA ASP A 6 13.73 -13.36 -33.35
C ASP A 6 13.67 -13.95 -34.76
N ILE A 7 12.51 -13.88 -35.42
CA ILE A 7 12.36 -14.31 -36.82
C ILE A 7 13.18 -13.42 -37.77
N ARG A 8 13.18 -12.10 -37.57
CA ARG A 8 13.94 -11.15 -38.42
C ARG A 8 15.45 -11.22 -38.19
N ALA A 9 15.86 -11.48 -36.95
CA ALA A 9 17.25 -11.72 -36.56
C ALA A 9 17.75 -13.11 -36.99
N GLY A 10 16.86 -13.99 -37.48
CA GLY A 10 17.20 -15.36 -37.89
C GLY A 10 17.47 -16.31 -36.72
N ILE A 11 17.13 -15.92 -35.49
CA ILE A 11 17.25 -16.74 -34.28
C ILE A 11 16.30 -17.93 -34.36
N ILE A 12 15.07 -17.70 -34.86
CA ILE A 12 14.11 -18.77 -35.12
C ILE A 12 13.62 -18.70 -36.57
N GLY A 13 13.45 -19.86 -37.21
CA GLY A 13 12.83 -19.95 -38.52
C GLY A 13 11.32 -19.78 -38.44
N ARG A 14 10.68 -19.24 -39.49
CA ARG A 14 9.21 -19.14 -39.56
C ARG A 14 8.52 -20.49 -39.34
N ARG A 15 9.04 -21.56 -39.94
CA ARG A 15 8.52 -22.93 -39.77
C ARG A 15 8.69 -23.47 -38.35
N ASP A 16 9.72 -23.04 -37.64
CA ASP A 16 9.93 -23.42 -36.25
C ASP A 16 8.95 -22.67 -35.36
N ALA A 17 8.76 -21.37 -35.59
CA ALA A 17 7.76 -20.56 -34.91
C ALA A 17 6.34 -21.11 -35.08
N GLN A 18 5.99 -21.59 -36.28
CA GLN A 18 4.69 -22.25 -36.52
C GLN A 18 4.51 -23.49 -35.65
N ARG A 19 5.55 -24.29 -35.47
CA ARG A 19 5.48 -25.55 -34.71
C ARG A 19 5.58 -25.34 -33.20
N SER A 20 6.47 -24.45 -32.75
CA SER A 20 6.70 -24.21 -31.31
C SER A 20 5.60 -23.39 -30.66
N HIS A 21 4.95 -22.50 -31.42
CA HIS A 21 3.90 -21.60 -30.93
C HIS A 21 2.52 -21.90 -31.51
N ASP A 22 2.37 -23.00 -32.27
CA ASP A 22 1.11 -23.38 -32.94
C ASP A 22 0.49 -22.23 -33.77
N LEU A 23 1.33 -21.53 -34.52
CA LEU A 23 0.92 -20.35 -35.30
C LEU A 23 0.70 -20.71 -36.77
N SER A 24 -0.32 -20.11 -37.37
CA SER A 24 -0.53 -20.20 -38.81
C SER A 24 0.48 -19.33 -39.58
N ALA A 25 0.83 -19.75 -40.80
CA ALA A 25 1.71 -18.96 -41.67
C ALA A 25 1.14 -17.57 -41.95
N ASN A 26 -0.19 -17.47 -42.12
CA ASN A 26 -0.88 -16.21 -42.37
C ASN A 26 -0.74 -15.25 -41.18
N LEU A 27 -0.87 -15.75 -39.96
CA LEU A 27 -0.72 -14.95 -38.75
C LEU A 27 0.72 -14.44 -38.60
N ILE A 28 1.72 -15.29 -38.86
CA ILE A 28 3.12 -14.87 -38.86
C ILE A 28 3.38 -13.80 -39.93
N GLN A 29 2.83 -13.94 -41.14
CA GLN A 29 2.99 -12.92 -42.18
C GLN A 29 2.35 -11.59 -41.80
N LEU A 30 1.14 -11.62 -41.24
CA LEU A 30 0.45 -10.42 -40.77
C LEU A 30 1.26 -9.71 -39.69
N TRP A 31 1.71 -10.44 -38.66
CA TRP A 31 2.50 -9.87 -37.58
C TRP A 31 3.85 -9.33 -38.07
N LEU A 32 4.54 -10.03 -38.96
CA LEU A 32 5.78 -9.52 -39.54
C LEU A 32 5.55 -8.25 -40.38
N THR A 33 4.40 -8.13 -41.04
CA THR A 33 4.04 -6.93 -41.82
C THR A 33 3.77 -5.74 -40.89
N GLN A 34 2.99 -5.96 -39.82
CA GLN A 34 2.73 -4.93 -38.80
C GLN A 34 4.02 -4.55 -38.04
N PHE A 35 4.87 -5.54 -37.75
CA PHE A 35 6.17 -5.34 -37.12
C PHE A 35 7.08 -4.44 -37.94
N ASP A 36 7.20 -4.70 -39.25
CA ASP A 36 8.03 -3.90 -40.16
C ASP A 36 7.54 -2.44 -40.28
N ARG A 37 6.23 -2.21 -40.06
CA ARG A 37 5.62 -0.88 -40.05
C ARG A 37 5.73 -0.17 -38.71
N GLY A 38 6.23 -0.84 -37.67
CA GLY A 38 6.24 -0.32 -36.31
C GLY A 38 4.85 -0.27 -35.66
N GLU A 39 3.87 -1.00 -36.19
CA GLU A 39 2.49 -1.04 -35.66
C GLU A 39 2.34 -1.99 -34.46
N LEU A 40 3.37 -2.81 -34.18
CA LEU A 40 3.43 -3.73 -33.03
C LEU A 40 4.24 -3.16 -31.86
N THR A 41 4.12 -1.86 -31.63
CA THR A 41 4.72 -1.15 -30.49
C THR A 41 3.82 -1.25 -29.28
N ASN A 42 4.39 -1.70 -28.15
CA ASN A 42 3.70 -1.69 -26.85
C ASN A 42 3.78 -0.31 -26.19
N GLU A 43 4.55 0.62 -26.79
CA GLU A 43 4.89 1.94 -26.29
C GLU A 43 3.66 2.82 -25.98
N GLU A 44 2.57 2.72 -26.76
CA GLU A 44 1.33 3.46 -26.45
C GLU A 44 0.61 2.93 -25.19
N ALA A 45 0.56 1.60 -25.04
CA ALA A 45 -0.03 0.98 -23.85
C ALA A 45 0.86 1.20 -22.62
N GLU A 46 2.17 1.11 -22.78
CA GLU A 46 3.16 1.35 -21.73
C GLU A 46 3.15 2.81 -21.27
N ALA A 47 3.07 3.79 -22.18
CA ALA A 47 2.99 5.20 -21.82
C ALA A 47 1.73 5.53 -20.99
N SER A 48 0.59 4.94 -21.35
CA SER A 48 -0.66 5.12 -20.58
C SER A 48 -0.54 4.53 -19.16
N VAL A 49 0.08 3.36 -19.03
CA VAL A 49 0.28 2.69 -17.74
C VAL A 49 1.30 3.46 -16.88
N ILE A 50 2.35 4.01 -17.48
CA ILE A 50 3.35 4.85 -16.80
C ILE A 50 2.69 6.11 -16.23
N ALA A 51 1.87 6.81 -17.01
CA ALA A 51 1.16 8.01 -16.54
C ALA A 51 0.23 7.72 -15.34
N GLU A 52 -0.46 6.58 -15.34
CA GLU A 52 -1.28 6.15 -14.20
C GLU A 52 -0.43 5.94 -12.94
N TYR A 53 0.72 5.26 -13.09
CA TYR A 53 1.65 5.05 -11.97
C TYR A 53 2.22 6.36 -11.44
N GLU A 54 2.58 7.31 -12.30
CA GLU A 54 3.08 8.64 -11.88
C GLU A 54 2.04 9.39 -11.03
N VAL A 55 0.77 9.38 -11.44
CA VAL A 55 -0.33 9.96 -10.66
C VAL A 55 -0.44 9.28 -9.30
N ARG A 56 -0.31 7.94 -9.26
CA ARG A 56 -0.39 7.18 -8.01
C ARG A 56 0.79 7.47 -7.08
N ILE A 57 2.00 7.56 -7.62
CA ILE A 57 3.22 7.92 -6.89
C ILE A 57 3.06 9.30 -6.27
N ALA A 58 2.69 10.31 -7.06
CA ALA A 58 2.50 11.67 -6.55
C ALA A 58 1.42 11.75 -5.45
N ALA A 59 0.35 10.96 -5.58
CA ALA A 59 -0.68 10.87 -4.54
C ALA A 59 -0.15 10.26 -3.23
N LEU A 60 0.68 9.23 -3.32
CA LEU A 60 1.31 8.60 -2.17
C LEU A 60 2.35 9.52 -1.51
N GLU A 61 3.18 10.19 -2.28
CA GLU A 61 4.18 11.14 -1.77
C GLU A 61 3.54 12.28 -0.97
N ARG A 62 2.43 12.85 -1.47
CA ARG A 62 1.66 13.87 -0.72
C ARG A 62 1.15 13.33 0.61
N LYS A 63 0.62 12.10 0.62
CA LYS A 63 0.13 11.46 1.86
C LYS A 63 1.25 11.18 2.86
N VAL A 64 2.42 10.73 2.38
CA VAL A 64 3.60 10.53 3.24
C VAL A 64 4.01 11.84 3.90
N GLY A 65 4.03 12.95 3.15
CA GLY A 65 4.30 14.27 3.71
C GLY A 65 3.30 14.67 4.80
N GLN A 66 1.99 14.53 4.53
CA GLN A 66 0.93 14.83 5.51
C GLN A 66 1.07 14.01 6.79
N LEU A 67 1.21 12.69 6.67
CA LEU A 67 1.33 11.78 7.82
C LEU A 67 2.59 12.06 8.65
N THR A 68 3.68 12.46 7.99
CA THR A 68 4.93 12.85 8.68
C THR A 68 4.70 14.08 9.55
N MET A 69 4.02 15.10 9.01
CA MET A 69 3.69 16.31 9.76
C MET A 69 2.73 16.04 10.93
N GLU A 70 1.70 15.22 10.71
CA GLU A 70 0.76 14.80 11.76
C GLU A 70 1.48 14.04 12.88
N LEU A 71 2.40 13.14 12.54
CA LEU A 71 3.19 12.38 13.51
C LEU A 71 4.11 13.30 14.32
N ASP A 72 4.76 14.26 13.69
CA ASP A 72 5.60 15.25 14.36
C ASP A 72 4.80 16.12 15.33
N LEU A 73 3.57 16.52 14.95
CA LEU A 73 2.67 17.27 15.82
C LEU A 73 2.20 16.42 17.01
N ALA A 74 1.84 15.16 16.76
CA ALA A 74 1.43 14.23 17.83
C ALA A 74 2.57 13.97 18.83
N LYS A 75 3.81 13.87 18.36
CA LYS A 75 5.00 13.75 19.23
C LYS A 75 5.31 15.04 20.01
N LYS A 76 5.08 16.20 19.41
CA LYS A 76 5.35 17.52 20.02
C LYS A 76 4.25 17.97 20.99
N THR A 77 3.05 17.41 20.91
CA THR A 77 2.00 17.67 21.89
C THR A 77 2.45 17.13 23.25
N PRO A 78 2.69 17.98 24.27
CA PRO A 78 3.04 17.50 25.58
C PRO A 78 1.88 16.61 26.07
N ARG A 79 2.17 15.37 26.46
CA ARG A 79 1.24 14.65 27.34
C ARG A 79 1.00 15.61 28.50
N MET A 80 -0.26 16.02 28.70
CA MET A 80 -0.61 16.79 29.89
C MET A 80 0.05 16.09 31.07
N PRO A 81 0.84 16.81 31.90
CA PRO A 81 1.17 16.25 33.19
C PRO A 81 -0.19 15.95 33.80
N THR A 82 -0.48 14.67 34.06
CA THR A 82 -1.53 14.35 35.01
C THR A 82 -1.12 15.16 36.23
N VAL A 83 -1.92 16.17 36.56
CA VAL A 83 -1.75 16.95 37.77
C VAL A 83 -1.95 15.95 38.89
N ASN A 84 -0.87 15.28 39.27
CA ASN A 84 -0.74 14.54 40.51
C ASN A 84 -0.41 15.59 41.58
N GLY A 85 -1.18 16.68 41.57
CA GLY A 85 -1.22 17.64 42.64
C GLY A 85 -1.96 16.95 43.77
N SER A 86 -1.23 16.69 44.85
CA SER A 86 -1.72 16.24 46.14
C SER A 86 -2.89 17.13 46.62
N GLU A 87 -4.10 16.88 46.14
CA GLU A 87 -5.32 17.49 46.66
C GLU A 87 -5.95 16.53 47.68
N ARG A 88 -5.59 16.81 48.94
CA ARG A 88 -6.23 16.45 50.20
C ARG A 88 -7.31 15.36 50.11
N SER A 89 -6.91 14.16 50.53
CA SER A 89 -7.78 13.09 51.01
C SER A 89 -8.98 13.66 51.79
N SER A 90 -10.17 13.63 51.19
CA SER A 90 -11.42 13.81 51.92
C SER A 90 -11.75 12.49 52.61
N VAL A 91 -11.27 12.33 53.84
CA VAL A 91 -11.73 11.26 54.74
C VAL A 91 -13.18 11.56 55.08
N ILE A 92 -14.12 10.83 54.47
CA ILE A 92 -15.48 10.74 55.00
C ILE A 92 -15.40 9.96 56.31
N SER A 93 -15.40 10.69 57.42
CA SER A 93 -15.66 10.11 58.73
C SER A 93 -17.17 9.98 58.88
N GLY A 94 -17.68 8.75 58.81
CA GLY A 94 -19.06 8.45 59.21
C GLY A 94 -19.27 8.69 60.71
N PRO A 95 -20.53 8.90 61.16
CA PRO A 95 -20.82 9.06 62.58
C PRO A 95 -20.41 7.80 63.36
N ALA A 96 -19.92 8.02 64.60
CA ALA A 96 -19.42 6.95 65.47
C ALA A 96 -20.49 5.85 65.68
N PRO A 97 -20.13 4.55 65.58
CA PRO A 97 -21.08 3.49 65.85
C PRO A 97 -21.56 3.55 67.30
N ALA A 98 -22.87 3.45 67.49
CA ALA A 98 -23.49 3.43 68.81
C ALA A 98 -22.99 2.23 69.63
N PRO A 99 -22.78 2.38 70.95
CA PRO A 99 -22.31 1.29 71.80
C PRO A 99 -23.36 0.15 71.84
N SER A 100 -23.00 -1.00 71.26
CA SER A 100 -23.79 -2.23 71.37
C SER A 100 -23.68 -2.76 72.80
N GLY A 101 -24.72 -2.49 73.60
CA GLY A 101 -24.84 -2.95 74.97
C GLY A 101 -25.29 -4.42 75.07
N GLY A 102 -24.56 -5.18 75.88
CA GLY A 102 -24.92 -6.53 76.33
C GLY A 102 -24.11 -7.60 75.59
N GLY A 103 -23.19 -8.33 76.21
CA GLY A 103 -23.11 -8.74 77.61
C GLY A 103 -22.87 -10.25 77.59
N ALA A 104 -21.61 -10.66 77.55
CA ALA A 104 -21.25 -12.05 77.70
C ALA A 104 -21.43 -12.47 79.17
N LYS A 105 -22.05 -13.61 79.40
CA LYS A 105 -21.92 -14.36 80.65
C LYS A 105 -21.76 -15.86 80.36
N PRO A 106 -21.03 -16.58 81.23
CA PRO A 106 -20.36 -17.86 80.97
C PRO A 106 -21.28 -19.09 80.97
#